data_AF-A0A1M6LK05-F1
#
_entry.id   AF-A0A1M6LK05-F1
#
_cell.length_a   1.000
_cell.length_b   1.000
_cell.length_c   1.000
_cell.angle_alpha   90.00
_cell.angle_beta   90.00
_cell.angle_gamma   90.00
#
_symmetry.space_group_name_H-M   'P 1'
#
loop_
_entity.id
_entity.type
_entity.pdbx_description
1 polymer ?
#
loop_
_entity_poly.entity_id
_entity_poly.type
_entity_poly.pdbx_seq_one_letter_code
_entity_poly.pdbx_strand_id
1 'polypeptide(L)' 'MNEAMEMLKLLAPFIVLEVALKIFCLVSLKKDKVKYLPKIGWVLVIVLINTFGSIAYLIFGRQKY' A
#
# COMPACT_ATOMS: atom_id res chain seq x y z
N MET A 1 -25.17 -18.00 13.06
CA MET A 1 -24.74 -16.58 12.98
C MET A 1 -23.25 -16.37 13.31
N ASN A 2 -22.36 -17.35 13.05
CA ASN A 2 -20.92 -17.22 13.40
C ASN A 2 -19.96 -17.34 12.19
N GLU A 3 -20.43 -17.74 11.02
CA GLU A 3 -19.55 -18.04 9.88
C GLU A 3 -18.81 -16.81 9.35
N ALA A 4 -19.47 -15.64 9.34
CA ALA A 4 -18.84 -14.39 8.94
C ALA A 4 -17.66 -14.00 9.86
N MET A 5 -17.72 -14.32 11.16
CA MET A 5 -16.63 -14.03 12.10
C MET A 5 -15.42 -14.96 11.91
N GLU A 6 -15.65 -16.22 11.53
CA GLU A 6 -14.56 -17.15 11.25
C GLU A 6 -13.82 -16.79 9.96
N MET A 7 -14.56 -16.41 8.90
CA MET A 7 -13.96 -15.88 7.68
C MET A 7 -13.15 -14.61 7.95
N LEU A 8 -13.66 -13.72 8.80
CA LEU A 8 -12.96 -12.49 9.17
C LEU A 8 -11.64 -12.78 9.90
N LYS A 9 -11.61 -13.77 10.80
CA LYS A 9 -10.37 -14.18 11.49
C LYS A 9 -9.32 -14.72 10.53
N LEU A 10 -9.74 -15.46 9.51
CA LEU A 10 -8.83 -15.98 8.49
C LEU A 10 -8.29 -14.87 7.56
N LEU A 11 -9.12 -13.88 7.24
CA LEU A 11 -8.76 -12.74 6.39
C LEU A 11 -8.06 -11.59 7.14
N ALA A 12 -8.22 -11.52 8.47
CA ALA A 12 -7.60 -10.52 9.33
C ALA A 12 -6.10 -10.31 9.05
N PRO A 13 -5.23 -11.36 8.98
CA PRO A 13 -3.81 -11.16 8.70
C PRO A 13 -3.57 -10.54 7.31
N PHE A 14 -4.40 -10.87 6.33
CA PHE A 14 -4.28 -10.32 4.98
C PHE A 14 -4.63 -8.83 4.94
N ILE A 15 -5.71 -8.43 5.63
CA ILE A 15 -6.12 -7.03 5.76
C ILE A 15 -5.06 -6.23 6.51
N VAL A 16 -4.53 -6.77 7.62
CA VAL A 16 -3.48 -6.12 8.40
C VAL A 16 -2.22 -5.92 7.55
N LEU A 17 -1.83 -6.93 6.77
CA LEU A 17 -0.68 -6.84 5.87
C LEU A 17 -0.89 -5.79 4.77
N GLU A 18 -2.07 -5.74 4.16
CA GLU A 18 -2.41 -4.75 3.15
C GLU A 18 -2.33 -3.32 3.72
N VAL A 19 -2.93 -3.10 4.88
CA VAL A 19 -2.90 -1.79 5.56
C VAL A 19 -1.48 -1.42 5.96
N ALA A 20 -0.72 -2.36 6.52
CA ALA A 20 0.68 -2.14 6.88
C ALA A 20 1.54 -1.78 5.66
N LEU A 21 1.35 -2.47 4.52
CA LEU A 21 2.04 -2.17 3.27
C LEU A 21 1.71 -0.77 2.76
N LYS A 22 0.43 -0.39 2.78
CA LYS A 22 -0.02 0.97 2.40
C LYS A 22 0.64 2.04 3.26
N ILE A 23 0.59 1.89 4.58
CA ILE A 23 1.20 2.84 5.51
C ILE A 23 2.71 2.91 5.26
N PHE A 24 3.36 1.76 5.12
CA PHE A 24 4.78 1.70 4.79
C PHE A 24 5.11 2.47 3.51
N CYS A 25 4.34 2.27 2.44
CA CYS A 25 4.51 3.00 1.18
C CYS A 25 4.35 4.51 1.35
N LEU A 26 3.31 4.96 2.06
CA LEU A 26 3.07 6.39 2.30
C LEU A 26 4.17 7.03 3.16
N VAL A 27 4.70 6.30 4.16
CA VAL A 27 5.83 6.78 4.97
C VAL A 27 7.12 6.82 4.15
N SER A 28 7.39 5.78 3.35
CA SER A 28 8.52 5.75 2.41
C SER A 28 8.43 6.93 1.43
N LEU A 29 7.24 7.23 0.93
CA LEU A 29 6.98 8.32 -0.03
C LEU A 29 7.34 9.71 0.50
N LYS A 30 7.24 9.91 1.82
CA LYS A 30 7.68 11.15 2.45
C LYS A 30 9.20 11.27 2.46
N LYS A 31 9.90 10.17 2.76
CA LYS A 31 11.36 10.11 2.95
C LYS A 31 12.13 9.99 1.63
N ASP A 32 11.66 9.16 0.72
CA ASP A 32 12.32 8.84 -0.54
C ASP A 32 12.02 9.90 -1.61
N LYS A 33 12.94 10.01 -2.57
CA LYS A 33 12.66 10.74 -3.81
C LYS A 33 11.77 9.88 -4.71
N VAL A 34 10.76 10.54 -5.26
CA VAL A 34 9.78 9.92 -6.15
C VAL A 34 10.22 10.02 -7.59
N LYS A 35 10.05 8.93 -8.35
CA LYS A 35 10.31 8.87 -9.79
C LYS A 35 8.98 8.81 -10.56
N TYR A 36 8.99 9.31 -11.80
CA TYR A 36 7.87 9.32 -12.78
C TYR A 36 6.66 10.20 -12.42
N LEU A 37 6.21 10.21 -11.18
CA LEU A 37 5.09 11.02 -10.71
C LEU A 37 5.47 11.87 -9.49
N PRO A 38 4.80 13.03 -9.29
CA PRO A 38 4.94 13.80 -8.06
C PRO A 38 4.43 12.99 -6.85
N LYS A 39 4.81 13.40 -5.63
CA LYS A 39 4.42 12.70 -4.39
C LYS A 39 2.90 12.49 -4.31
N ILE A 40 2.12 13.51 -4.63
CA ILE A 40 0.64 13.44 -4.66
C ILE A 40 0.13 12.37 -5.64
N GLY A 41 0.76 12.24 -6.82
CA GLY A 41 0.35 11.25 -7.83
C GLY A 41 0.52 9.82 -7.32
N TRP A 42 1.62 9.55 -6.63
CA TRP A 42 1.83 8.25 -5.99
C TRP A 42 0.88 7.98 -4.83
N VAL A 43 0.51 8.99 -4.02
CA VAL A 43 -0.55 8.83 -2.99
C VAL A 43 -1.86 8.38 -3.65
N LEU A 44 -2.27 9.04 -4.73
CA LEU A 44 -3.48 8.70 -5.47
C LEU A 44 -3.45 7.26 -5.99
N VAL A 45 -2.32 6.83 -6.58
CA VAL A 45 -2.13 5.46 -7.06
C VAL A 45 -2.25 4.45 -5.91
N ILE A 46 -1.56 4.69 -4.79
CA ILE A 46 -1.60 3.81 -3.60
C ILE A 46 -3.01 3.71 -3.02
N VAL A 47 -3.76 4.82 -2.98
CA VAL A 47 -5.10 4.86 -2.39
C VAL A 47 -6.16 4.26 -3.32
N LEU A 48 -6.17 4.64 -4.60
CA LEU A 48 -7.17 4.19 -5.58
C LEU A 48 -6.96 2.74 -6.02
N ILE A 49 -5.70 2.34 -6.22
CA ILE A 49 -5.35 1.01 -6.75
C ILE A 49 -4.99 0.03 -5.61
N ASN A 50 -5.10 0.48 -4.35
CA ASN A 50 -4.87 -0.31 -3.12
C ASN A 50 -3.53 -1.08 -3.13
N THR A 51 -3.59 -2.41 -3.02
CA THR A 51 -2.42 -3.30 -2.98
C THR A 51 -1.57 -3.18 -4.23
N PHE A 52 -2.19 -3.17 -5.42
CA PHE A 52 -1.47 -3.02 -6.68
C PHE A 52 -0.80 -1.65 -6.81
N GLY A 53 -1.42 -0.59 -6.28
CA GLY A 53 -0.83 0.75 -6.26
C GLY A 53 0.39 0.84 -5.35
N SER A 54 0.32 0.19 -4.19
CA SER A 54 1.44 0.06 -3.24
C SER A 54 2.61 -0.70 -3.86
N ILE A 55 2.34 -1.82 -4.55
CA ILE A 55 3.34 -2.62 -5.24
C ILE A 55 4.00 -1.82 -6.38
N ALA A 56 3.20 -1.15 -7.22
CA ALA A 56 3.71 -0.32 -8.31
C ALA A 56 4.62 0.80 -7.80
N TYR A 57 4.26 1.44 -6.68
CA TYR A 57 5.09 2.45 -6.03
C TYR A 57 6.43 1.86 -5.53
N LEU A 58 6.41 0.70 -4.89
CA LEU A 58 7.62 0.07 -4.37
C LEU A 58 8.61 -0.33 -5.48
N ILE A 59 8.10 -0.76 -6.64
CA ILE A 59 8.91 -1.22 -7.77
C ILE A 59 9.41 -0.04 -8.61
N PHE A 60 8.52 0.87 -9.01
CA PHE A 60 8.83 1.93 -9.99
C PHE A 60 8.95 3.32 -9.37
N GLY A 61 8.20 3.58 -8.31
CA GLY A 61 8.09 4.91 -7.70
C GLY A 61 9.25 5.29 -6.80
N ARG A 62 9.95 4.31 -6.21
CA ARG A 62 11.11 4.56 -5.37
C ARG A 62 12.38 4.71 -6.19
N GLN A 63 12.99 5.90 -6.13
CA GLN A 63 14.34 6.09 -6.64
C GLN A 63 15.33 5.61 -5.58
N LYS A 64 15.71 4.34 -5.67
CA LYS A 64 16.88 3.82 -4.97
C LYS A 64 18.10 4.42 -5.66
N TYR A 65 18.87 5.23 -4.93
CA TYR A 65 20.18 5.69 -5.37
C TYR A 65 21.12 4.51 -5.58
#